data_AF-A0AAU1ZR26-F1
#
_entry.id   AF-A0AAU1ZR26-F1
#
_cell.length_a   1.000
_cell.length_b   1.000
_cell.length_c   1.000
_cell.angle_alpha   90.00
_cell.angle_beta   90.00
_cell.angle_gamma   90.00
#
_symmetry.space_group_name_H-M   'P 1'
#
loop_
_entity.id
_entity.type
_entity.pdbx_description
1 polymer ?
#
loop_
_entity_poly.entity_id
_entity_poly.type
_entity_poly.pdbx_seq_one_letter_code
_entity_poly.pdbx_strand_id
1 'polypeptide(L)'
;MHGDEHYLEPFKAFSCYGHPITHPVTRRLVGVLGITCDTRNDSPLLAPLIARAARDIEERLLRSTRRAEQRMLAAFQTAAAGRNRPVLVLGEGVVPANPAAVELLDLIDDIRLRELAVGIVRRGVGACPQPHTVRSAELASGRDVAVRYQAVAPGAEGVLFEFEQLGGTDGTARIVGSSRRPAVRTTEPVPGTPVYVGGEPGTGRTTA
;
A
#
# COMPACT_ATOMS: atom_id res chain seq x y z
N MET A 1 -27.40 -23.80 10.67
CA MET A 1 -27.13 -25.12 11.24
C MET A 1 -27.97 -25.24 12.47
N HIS A 2 -28.99 -26.09 12.42
CA HIS A 2 -29.97 -26.30 13.48
C HIS A 2 -30.06 -27.79 13.81
N GLY A 3 -29.87 -28.14 15.09
CA GLY A 3 -30.13 -29.49 15.59
C GLY A 3 -29.42 -30.58 14.79
N ASP A 4 -30.20 -31.50 14.20
CA ASP A 4 -29.70 -32.63 13.42
C ASP A 4 -28.92 -32.26 12.14
N GLU A 5 -28.93 -30.99 11.73
CA GLU A 5 -28.00 -30.49 10.70
C GLU A 5 -26.55 -30.51 11.19
N HIS A 6 -26.31 -30.55 12.50
CA HIS A 6 -24.98 -30.71 13.07
C HIS A 6 -24.49 -32.16 12.94
N TYR A 7 -23.30 -32.32 12.37
CA TYR A 7 -22.64 -33.63 12.26
C TYR A 7 -22.29 -34.26 13.62
N LEU A 8 -21.87 -33.45 14.59
CA LEU A 8 -21.47 -33.93 15.91
C LEU A 8 -22.70 -34.04 16.82
N GLU A 9 -22.93 -35.24 17.37
CA GLU A 9 -24.04 -35.53 18.29
C GLU A 9 -24.17 -34.53 19.46
N PRO A 10 -23.07 -34.12 20.14
CA PRO A 10 -23.16 -33.13 21.22
C PRO A 10 -23.68 -31.76 20.79
N PHE A 11 -23.65 -31.43 19.50
CA PHE A 11 -24.08 -30.13 18.98
C PHE A 11 -25.54 -30.11 18.51
N LYS A 12 -26.22 -31.25 18.47
CA LYS A 12 -27.62 -31.34 18.06
C LYS A 12 -28.61 -30.70 19.04
N ALA A 13 -28.16 -30.35 20.25
CA ALA A 13 -28.93 -29.54 21.19
C ALA A 13 -28.90 -28.03 20.86
N PHE A 14 -28.13 -27.61 19.85
CA PHE A 14 -27.91 -26.19 19.54
C PHE A 14 -28.40 -25.77 18.15
N SER A 15 -28.63 -24.47 18.03
CA SER A 15 -28.76 -23.74 16.77
C SER A 15 -27.58 -22.78 16.65
N CYS A 16 -26.86 -22.87 15.53
CA CYS A 16 -25.70 -22.07 15.22
C CYS A 16 -25.93 -21.24 13.96
N TYR A 17 -25.70 -19.94 14.10
CA TYR A 17 -25.74 -18.97 13.02
C TYR A 17 -24.37 -18.33 12.89
N GLY A 18 -23.77 -18.44 11.72
CA GLY A 18 -22.52 -17.78 11.38
C GLY A 18 -22.75 -16.76 10.26
N HIS A 19 -22.12 -15.59 10.38
CA HIS A 19 -22.09 -14.60 9.31
C HIS A 19 -20.64 -14.15 9.06
N PRO A 20 -20.13 -14.24 7.83
CA PRO A 20 -18.79 -13.79 7.51
C PRO A 20 -18.68 -12.27 7.68
N ILE A 21 -17.54 -11.81 8.17
CA ILE A 21 -17.17 -10.40 8.19
C ILE A 21 -16.09 -10.20 7.15
N THR A 22 -16.37 -9.39 6.14
CA THR A 22 -15.45 -9.10 5.05
C THR A 22 -14.97 -7.66 5.12
N HIS A 23 -13.67 -7.44 4.91
CA HIS A 23 -13.16 -6.09 4.84
C HIS A 23 -13.72 -5.40 3.59
N PRO A 24 -14.40 -4.25 3.72
CA PRO A 24 -15.19 -3.68 2.62
C PRO A 24 -14.33 -3.19 1.43
N VAL A 25 -13.09 -2.78 1.70
CA VAL A 25 -12.11 -2.36 0.69
C VAL A 25 -11.31 -3.55 0.13
N THR A 26 -10.56 -4.26 0.96
CA THR A 26 -9.68 -5.36 0.51
C THR A 26 -10.42 -6.64 0.11
N ARG A 27 -11.71 -6.75 0.43
CA ARG A 27 -12.56 -7.95 0.22
C ARG A 27 -12.04 -9.22 0.90
N ARG A 28 -11.08 -9.10 1.82
CA ARG A 28 -10.55 -10.22 2.59
C ARG A 28 -11.52 -10.61 3.70
N LEU A 29 -11.62 -11.91 3.99
CA LEU A 29 -12.32 -12.42 5.16
C LEU A 29 -11.54 -12.02 6.41
N VAL A 30 -12.18 -11.23 7.29
CA VAL A 30 -11.59 -10.80 8.58
C VAL A 30 -11.93 -11.82 9.66
N GLY A 31 -13.11 -12.43 9.58
CA GLY A 31 -13.54 -13.46 10.52
C GLY A 31 -15.00 -13.85 10.29
N VAL A 32 -15.58 -14.56 11.25
CA VAL A 32 -16.98 -14.97 11.24
C VAL A 32 -17.60 -14.61 12.58
N LEU A 33 -18.74 -13.92 12.55
CA LEU A 33 -19.56 -13.67 13.74
C LEU A 33 -20.52 -14.84 13.93
N GLY A 34 -20.40 -15.52 15.07
CA GLY A 34 -21.25 -16.64 15.44
C GLY A 34 -22.18 -16.30 16.61
N ILE A 35 -23.41 -16.81 16.58
CA ILE A 35 -24.21 -17.03 17.78
C ILE A 35 -24.61 -18.50 17.85
N THR A 36 -24.59 -19.02 19.07
CA THR A 36 -25.03 -20.37 19.39
C THR A 36 -26.04 -20.28 20.52
N CYS A 37 -27.19 -20.92 20.34
CA CYS A 37 -28.21 -21.03 21.37
C CYS A 37 -28.73 -22.46 21.44
N ASP A 38 -29.37 -22.83 22.55
CA ASP A 38 -30.17 -24.05 22.64
C ASP A 38 -31.28 -24.02 21.57
N THR A 39 -31.62 -25.16 20.96
CA THR A 39 -32.68 -25.24 19.94
C THR A 39 -34.05 -24.75 20.44
N ARG A 40 -34.32 -24.85 21.74
CA ARG A 40 -35.55 -24.31 22.36
C ARG A 40 -35.60 -22.78 22.38
N ASN A 41 -34.45 -22.14 22.28
CA ASN A 41 -34.30 -20.68 22.26
C ASN A 41 -34.08 -20.14 20.84
N ASP A 42 -34.23 -21.00 19.83
CA ASP A 42 -34.09 -20.58 18.45
C ASP A 42 -35.15 -19.54 18.09
N SER A 43 -34.76 -18.60 17.23
CA SER A 43 -35.63 -17.53 16.79
C SER A 43 -35.29 -17.10 15.37
N PRO A 44 -36.30 -16.87 14.52
CA PRO A 44 -36.08 -16.36 13.16
C PRO A 44 -35.42 -14.97 13.14
N LEU A 45 -35.33 -14.28 14.29
CA LEU A 45 -34.66 -13.00 14.44
C LEU A 45 -33.13 -13.12 14.61
N LEU A 46 -32.60 -14.30 14.92
CA LEU A 46 -31.15 -14.48 15.16
C LEU A 46 -30.32 -14.28 13.89
N ALA A 47 -30.78 -14.81 12.75
CA ALA A 47 -30.12 -14.61 11.46
C ALA A 47 -30.03 -13.12 11.05
N PRO A 48 -31.12 -12.33 11.00
CA PRO A 48 -31.03 -10.91 10.67
C PRO A 48 -30.29 -10.09 11.73
N LEU A 49 -30.34 -10.48 13.01
CA LEU A 49 -29.57 -9.83 14.08
C LEU A 49 -28.07 -9.93 13.82
N ILE A 50 -27.55 -11.14 13.56
CA ILE A 50 -26.12 -11.34 13.28
C ILE A 50 -25.72 -10.66 11.98
N ALA A 51 -26.54 -10.77 10.93
CA ALA A 51 -26.27 -10.08 9.66
C ALA A 51 -26.21 -8.55 9.84
N ARG A 52 -27.03 -7.99 10.74
CA ARG A 52 -26.94 -6.56 11.09
C ARG A 52 -25.67 -6.25 11.87
N ALA A 53 -25.35 -7.04 12.90
CA ALA A 53 -24.15 -6.84 13.71
C ALA A 53 -22.86 -6.96 12.87
N ALA A 54 -22.81 -7.91 11.94
CA ALA A 54 -21.70 -8.06 11.00
C ALA A 54 -21.56 -6.81 10.10
N ARG A 55 -22.66 -6.31 9.52
CA ARG A 55 -22.64 -5.05 8.75
C ARG A 55 -22.16 -3.86 9.57
N ASP A 56 -22.58 -3.74 10.83
CA ASP A 56 -22.12 -2.67 11.71
C ASP A 56 -20.59 -2.75 11.97
N ILE A 57 -20.02 -3.96 12.02
CA ILE A 57 -18.57 -4.18 12.10
C ILE A 57 -17.90 -3.78 10.78
N GLU A 58 -18.41 -4.23 9.64
CA GLU A 58 -17.88 -3.89 8.32
C GLU A 58 -17.92 -2.37 8.06
N GLU A 59 -18.96 -1.66 8.48
CA GLU A 59 -19.03 -0.20 8.41
C GLU A 59 -17.95 0.47 9.28
N ARG A 60 -17.66 -0.07 10.46
CA ARG A 60 -16.57 0.43 11.31
C ARG A 60 -15.22 0.20 10.66
N LEU A 61 -15.00 -0.97 10.03
CA LEU A 61 -13.80 -1.25 9.23
C LEU A 61 -13.64 -0.22 8.11
N LEU A 62 -14.70 0.07 7.35
CA LEU A 62 -14.66 1.09 6.29
C LEU A 62 -14.28 2.48 6.83
N ARG A 63 -14.89 2.89 7.95
CA ARG A 63 -14.61 4.19 8.58
C ARG A 63 -13.16 4.27 9.07
N SER A 64 -12.60 3.18 9.61
CA SER A 64 -11.19 3.14 9.98
C SER A 64 -10.27 3.22 8.76
N THR A 65 -10.58 2.52 7.65
CA THR A 65 -9.77 2.59 6.43
C THR A 65 -9.70 4.01 5.87
N ARG A 66 -10.82 4.72 5.80
CA ARG A 66 -10.85 6.11 5.32
C ARG A 66 -10.00 7.05 6.18
N ARG A 67 -10.02 6.85 7.50
CA ARG A 67 -9.20 7.64 8.44
C ARG A 67 -7.71 7.31 8.27
N ALA A 68 -7.37 6.03 8.09
CA ALA A 68 -6.01 5.60 7.80
C ALA A 68 -5.48 6.22 6.50
N GLU A 69 -6.26 6.16 5.41
CA GLU A 69 -5.90 6.78 4.12
C GLU A 69 -5.66 8.28 4.23
N GLN A 70 -6.53 9.00 4.96
CA GLN A 70 -6.36 10.44 5.21
C GLN A 70 -5.07 10.73 5.98
N ARG A 71 -4.76 9.96 7.03
CA ARG A 71 -3.51 10.12 7.80
C ARG A 71 -2.29 9.81 6.95
N MET A 72 -2.34 8.75 6.15
CA MET A 72 -1.26 8.38 5.22
C MET A 72 -0.99 9.48 4.19
N LEU A 73 -2.05 10.05 3.61
CA LEU A 73 -1.92 11.16 2.66
C LEU A 73 -1.34 12.41 3.33
N ALA A 74 -1.80 12.76 4.53
CA ALA A 74 -1.27 13.90 5.27
C ALA A 74 0.21 13.73 5.63
N ALA A 75 0.61 12.52 6.07
CA ALA A 75 2.00 12.18 6.35
C ALA A 75 2.86 12.25 5.09
N PHE A 76 2.37 11.72 3.96
CA PHE A 76 3.03 11.81 2.68
C PHE A 76 3.23 13.27 2.24
N GLN A 77 2.19 14.10 2.29
CA GLN A 77 2.27 15.51 1.90
C GLN A 77 3.28 16.28 2.77
N THR A 78 3.27 16.02 4.08
CA THR A 78 4.23 16.65 5.02
C THR A 78 5.66 16.26 4.69
N ALA A 79 5.92 14.98 4.42
CA ALA A 79 7.25 14.48 4.08
C ALA A 79 7.72 14.94 2.68
N ALA A 80 6.82 14.97 1.70
CA ALA A 80 7.11 15.37 0.33
C ALA A 80 7.26 16.89 0.16
N ALA A 81 6.77 17.70 1.10
CA ALA A 81 6.94 19.16 1.08
C ALA A 81 8.41 19.60 1.26
N GLY A 82 9.25 18.76 1.87
CA GLY A 82 10.63 19.09 2.20
C GLY A 82 11.66 18.44 1.26
N ARG A 83 12.19 19.22 0.30
CA ARG A 83 13.27 18.84 -0.64
C ARG A 83 12.87 17.73 -1.64
N ASN A 84 13.59 17.63 -2.75
CA ASN A 84 13.35 16.63 -3.82
C ASN A 84 13.82 15.22 -3.42
N ARG A 85 13.48 14.76 -2.21
CA ARG A 85 13.82 13.43 -1.69
C ARG A 85 12.75 12.41 -2.11
N PRO A 86 13.11 11.16 -2.44
CA PRO A 86 12.15 10.11 -2.67
C PRO A 86 11.35 9.77 -1.39
N VAL A 87 10.03 9.78 -1.50
CA VAL A 87 9.11 9.49 -0.39
C VAL A 87 8.02 8.52 -0.85
N LEU A 88 7.74 7.50 -0.03
CA LEU A 88 6.73 6.47 -0.26
C LEU A 88 5.96 6.23 1.03
N VAL A 89 4.64 6.08 0.96
CA VAL A 89 3.84 5.53 2.06
C VAL A 89 3.24 4.21 1.61
N LEU A 90 3.47 3.13 2.36
CA LEU A 90 2.86 1.83 2.10
C LEU A 90 1.67 1.61 3.05
N GLY A 91 0.47 1.55 2.47
CA GLY A 91 -0.78 1.18 3.15
C GLY A 91 -1.40 -0.11 2.60
N GLU A 92 -2.48 -0.55 3.24
CA GLU A 92 -3.26 -1.70 2.78
C GLU A 92 -4.19 -1.26 1.61
N GLY A 93 -3.64 -1.28 0.39
CA GLY A 93 -4.38 -1.01 -0.86
C GLY A 93 -4.14 0.36 -1.50
N VAL A 94 -3.47 1.28 -0.80
CA VAL A 94 -3.07 2.59 -1.34
C VAL A 94 -1.58 2.82 -1.06
N VAL A 95 -0.86 3.31 -2.07
CA VAL A 95 0.58 3.57 -1.99
C VAL A 95 0.90 4.96 -2.57
N PRO A 96 0.85 6.03 -1.75
CA PRO A 96 1.29 7.35 -2.18
C PRO A 96 2.82 7.37 -2.39
N ALA A 97 3.26 7.76 -3.58
CA ALA A 97 4.67 7.91 -3.94
C ALA A 97 4.87 9.23 -4.69
N ASN A 98 5.98 9.93 -4.42
CA ASN A 98 6.35 11.11 -5.22
C ASN A 98 7.15 10.69 -6.47
N PRO A 99 7.32 11.57 -7.48
CA PRO A 99 8.02 11.21 -8.71
C PRO A 99 9.45 10.67 -8.47
N ALA A 100 10.18 11.25 -7.53
CA ALA A 100 11.53 10.81 -7.16
C ALA A 100 11.55 9.37 -6.61
N ALA A 101 10.50 8.92 -5.90
CA ALA A 101 10.36 7.52 -5.46
C ALA A 101 10.03 6.58 -6.61
N VAL A 102 9.19 7.00 -7.54
CA VAL A 102 8.84 6.21 -8.73
C VAL A 102 10.06 6.02 -9.65
N GLU A 103 10.92 7.02 -9.77
CA GLU A 103 12.19 6.91 -10.53
C GLU A 103 13.27 6.09 -9.79
N LEU A 104 13.18 6.02 -8.46
CA LEU A 104 14.14 5.30 -7.63
C LEU A 104 13.83 3.80 -7.52
N LEU A 105 12.56 3.43 -7.34
CA LEU A 105 12.13 2.09 -6.95
C LEU A 105 11.71 1.24 -8.15
N ASP A 106 12.17 -0.02 -8.19
CA ASP A 106 11.66 -1.03 -9.10
C ASP A 106 10.52 -1.84 -8.43
N LEU A 107 9.77 -2.61 -9.22
CA LEU A 107 8.72 -3.51 -8.74
C LEU A 107 9.23 -4.54 -7.72
N ILE A 108 10.49 -4.96 -7.85
CA ILE A 108 11.12 -5.90 -6.91
C ILE A 108 11.34 -5.25 -5.53
N ASP A 109 11.57 -3.95 -5.48
CA ASP A 109 11.77 -3.22 -4.23
C ASP A 109 10.45 -3.10 -3.42
N ASP A 110 9.29 -3.07 -4.10
CA ASP A 110 7.98 -3.02 -3.45
C ASP A 110 7.74 -4.23 -2.53
N ILE A 111 8.14 -5.44 -2.95
CA ILE A 111 7.99 -6.66 -2.14
C ILE A 111 8.82 -6.55 -0.86
N ARG A 112 10.10 -6.14 -0.97
CA ARG A 112 11.00 -5.98 0.18
C ARG A 112 10.49 -4.92 1.15
N LEU A 113 10.00 -3.79 0.64
CA LEU A 113 9.43 -2.72 1.45
C LEU A 113 8.14 -3.16 2.16
N ARG A 114 7.29 -3.98 1.52
CA ARG A 114 6.11 -4.57 2.15
C ARG A 114 6.47 -5.53 3.27
N GLU A 115 7.49 -6.38 3.10
CA GLU A 115 7.96 -7.27 4.15
C GLU A 115 8.48 -6.49 5.36
N LEU A 116 9.26 -5.43 5.13
CA LEU A 116 9.71 -4.50 6.17
C LEU A 116 8.51 -3.85 6.86
N ALA A 117 7.52 -3.38 6.11
CA ALA A 117 6.30 -2.79 6.64
C ALA A 117 5.57 -3.77 7.57
N VAL A 118 5.33 -5.02 7.13
CA VAL A 118 4.70 -6.07 7.95
C VAL A 118 5.51 -6.35 9.22
N GLY A 119 6.84 -6.36 9.14
CA GLY A 119 7.71 -6.56 10.30
C GLY A 119 7.65 -5.41 11.33
N ILE A 120 7.41 -4.18 10.89
CA ILE A 120 7.24 -3.00 11.76
C ILE A 120 5.89 -3.07 12.47
N VAL A 121 4.85 -3.37 11.69
CA VAL A 121 3.47 -3.59 12.14
C VAL A 121 3.39 -4.67 13.22
N ARG A 122 3.99 -5.84 12.98
CA ARG A 122 3.93 -6.99 13.89
C ARG A 122 4.70 -6.79 15.19
N ARG A 123 5.78 -6.01 15.18
CA ARG A 123 6.63 -5.79 16.37
C ARG A 123 6.01 -4.85 17.41
N GLY A 124 4.78 -4.36 17.22
CA GLY A 124 4.14 -3.47 18.20
C GLY A 124 4.88 -2.14 18.37
N VAL A 125 5.74 -1.78 17.42
CA VAL A 125 6.48 -0.50 17.39
C VAL A 125 5.52 0.70 17.29
N GLY A 126 4.22 0.45 17.14
CA GLY A 126 3.14 1.44 17.28
C GLY A 126 3.07 2.16 18.64
N ALA A 127 3.96 1.88 19.60
CA ALA A 127 4.14 2.68 20.81
C ALA A 127 5.26 3.73 20.72
N CYS A 128 6.14 3.68 19.69
CA CYS A 128 7.23 4.63 19.54
C CYS A 128 7.16 5.34 18.18
N PRO A 129 6.84 6.65 18.14
CA PRO A 129 6.86 7.45 16.92
C PRO A 129 8.30 7.80 16.47
N GLN A 130 9.31 7.07 16.94
CA GLN A 130 10.69 7.36 16.60
C GLN A 130 11.02 6.74 15.23
N PRO A 131 11.59 7.53 14.31
CA PRO A 131 11.97 7.07 12.99
C PRO A 131 13.08 6.02 13.13
N HIS A 132 12.78 4.80 12.67
CA HIS A 132 13.78 3.76 12.59
C HIS A 132 14.61 3.97 11.33
N THR A 133 15.92 4.08 11.53
CA THR A 133 16.87 4.25 10.43
C THR A 133 17.48 2.88 10.12
N VAL A 134 17.22 2.35 8.93
CA VAL A 134 18.03 1.24 8.40
C VAL A 134 19.14 1.86 7.56
N ARG A 135 20.39 1.61 7.99
CA ARG A 135 21.57 2.08 7.28
C ARG A 135 21.91 1.10 6.17
N SER A 136 21.89 1.63 4.94
CA SER A 136 22.09 1.02 3.62
C SER A 136 21.19 -0.16 3.27
N ALA A 137 20.39 0.01 2.21
CA ALA A 137 19.74 -1.05 1.48
C ALA A 137 20.13 -0.95 0.00
N GLU A 138 20.52 -2.09 -0.58
CA GLU A 138 20.76 -2.21 -2.02
C GLU A 138 19.41 -2.42 -2.73
N LEU A 139 19.03 -1.47 -3.58
CA LEU A 139 17.85 -1.56 -4.44
C LEU A 139 18.08 -2.56 -5.58
N ALA A 140 17.00 -3.06 -6.19
CA ALA A 140 17.09 -3.94 -7.36
C ALA A 140 17.89 -3.32 -8.53
N SER A 141 17.94 -1.99 -8.61
CA SER A 141 18.78 -1.25 -9.56
C SER A 141 20.29 -1.30 -9.27
N GLY A 142 20.74 -1.94 -8.19
CA GLY A 142 22.13 -1.93 -7.71
C GLY A 142 22.56 -0.60 -7.06
N ARG A 143 21.60 0.23 -6.64
CA ARG A 143 21.85 1.52 -5.98
C ARG A 143 21.78 1.33 -4.47
N ASP A 144 22.76 1.87 -3.74
CA ASP A 144 22.71 1.91 -2.29
C ASP A 144 22.00 3.17 -1.78
N VAL A 145 21.00 2.95 -0.94
CA VAL A 145 20.21 4.03 -0.33
C VAL A 145 20.12 3.86 1.17
N ALA A 146 20.15 4.97 1.90
CA ALA A 146 19.70 5.00 3.29
C ALA A 146 18.17 5.04 3.30
N VAL A 147 17.56 4.15 4.09
CA VAL A 147 16.10 4.08 4.22
C VAL A 147 15.72 4.43 5.64
N ARG A 148 14.94 5.51 5.79
CA ARG A 148 14.31 5.88 7.04
C ARG A 148 12.84 5.54 6.95
N TYR A 149 12.31 4.90 7.98
CA TYR A 149 10.89 4.56 8.00
C TYR A 149 10.25 4.77 9.37
N GLN A 150 8.95 4.99 9.35
CA GLN A 150 8.14 5.14 10.55
C GLN A 150 6.69 4.73 10.30
N ALA A 151 6.02 4.19 11.32
CA ALA A 151 4.58 3.96 11.26
C ALA A 151 3.83 5.30 11.20
N VAL A 152 2.80 5.40 10.36
CA VAL A 152 1.99 6.62 10.22
C VAL A 152 1.07 6.82 11.43
N ALA A 153 0.59 5.72 12.02
CA ALA A 153 -0.27 5.74 13.19
C ALA A 153 -0.04 4.49 14.07
N PRO A 154 -0.38 4.56 15.38
CA PRO A 154 -0.47 3.38 16.23
C PRO A 154 -1.47 2.38 15.63
N GLY A 155 -1.09 1.11 15.54
CA GLY A 155 -1.99 0.08 14.99
C GLY A 155 -1.82 -0.19 13.49
N ALA A 156 -0.65 0.11 12.93
CA ALA A 156 -0.19 -0.49 11.67
C ALA A 156 -0.94 -0.09 10.38
N GLU A 157 -1.59 1.07 10.40
CA GLU A 157 -2.39 1.59 9.28
C GLU A 157 -1.57 1.91 8.02
N GLY A 158 -0.25 2.12 8.16
CA GLY A 158 0.68 2.31 7.06
C GLY A 158 2.08 2.69 7.54
N VAL A 159 3.07 2.59 6.66
CA VAL A 159 4.48 2.91 6.93
C VAL A 159 4.98 3.94 5.92
N LEU A 160 5.52 5.04 6.43
CA LEU A 160 6.22 6.06 5.64
C LEU A 160 7.69 5.64 5.47
N PHE A 161 8.19 5.75 4.25
CA PHE A 161 9.58 5.55 3.86
C PHE A 161 10.12 6.83 3.23
N GLU A 162 11.28 7.25 3.70
CA GLU A 162 12.09 8.31 3.12
C GLU A 162 13.41 7.69 2.68
N PHE A 163 13.85 8.03 1.47
CA PHE A 163 15.11 7.52 0.92
C PHE A 163 16.11 8.66 0.77
N GLU A 164 17.36 8.36 1.06
CA GLU A 164 18.49 9.25 0.81
C GLU A 164 19.56 8.46 0.07
N GLN A 165 19.97 8.94 -1.11
CA GLN A 165 21.06 8.30 -1.85
C GLN A 165 22.35 8.44 -1.04
N LEU A 166 22.94 7.30 -0.67
CA LEU A 166 24.27 7.28 -0.08
C LEU A 166 25.22 7.44 -1.26
N GLY A 167 25.67 8.67 -1.48
CA GLY A 167 26.55 8.98 -2.60
C GLY A 167 27.72 8.00 -2.66
N GLY A 168 27.84 7.29 -3.79
CA GLY A 168 29.14 6.83 -4.24
C GLY A 168 30.04 8.06 -4.33
N THR A 169 31.21 7.96 -3.72
CA THR A 169 32.31 8.95 -3.74
C THR A 169 32.28 9.91 -4.91
N ASP A 170 32.38 11.20 -4.57
CA ASP A 170 32.76 12.34 -5.42
C ASP A 170 33.30 11.98 -6.80
N GLY A 171 32.40 12.05 -7.79
CA GLY A 171 32.77 12.47 -9.13
C GLY A 171 32.33 13.91 -9.30
N THR A 172 33.17 14.87 -8.88
CA THR A 172 33.11 16.24 -9.40
C THR A 172 33.45 16.18 -10.90
N ALA A 173 32.50 15.73 -11.70
CA ALA A 173 32.53 15.93 -13.14
C ALA A 173 32.35 17.43 -13.36
N ARG A 174 33.48 18.15 -13.41
CA ARG A 174 33.55 19.46 -14.04
C ARG A 174 32.76 19.35 -15.35
N ILE A 175 31.72 20.16 -15.46
CA ILE A 175 31.01 20.41 -16.70
C ILE A 175 32.05 21.06 -17.64
N VAL A 176 32.85 20.23 -18.29
CA VAL A 176 33.53 20.59 -19.52
C VAL A 176 32.49 20.34 -20.60
N GLY A 177 32.02 21.41 -21.21
CA GLY A 177 31.00 21.37 -22.25
C GLY A 177 31.32 20.31 -23.30
N SER A 178 30.53 19.25 -23.30
CA SER A 178 30.49 18.28 -24.38
C SER A 178 29.05 18.24 -24.84
N SER A 179 28.77 18.96 -25.93
CA SER A 179 27.51 18.89 -26.66
C SER A 179 27.34 17.47 -27.23
N ARG A 180 26.86 16.53 -26.41
CA ARG A 180 26.43 15.23 -26.90
C ARG A 180 24.92 15.30 -27.16
N ARG A 181 24.58 15.55 -28.43
CA ARG A 181 23.23 15.30 -28.96
C ARG A 181 22.86 13.84 -28.64
N PRO A 182 21.65 13.56 -28.13
CA PRO A 182 21.20 12.18 -28.03
C PRO A 182 21.02 11.62 -29.45
N ALA A 183 21.66 10.49 -29.72
CA ALA A 183 21.44 9.75 -30.96
C ALA A 183 20.04 9.16 -30.90
N VAL A 184 19.11 9.74 -31.65
CA VAL A 184 17.78 9.19 -31.90
C VAL A 184 17.96 7.86 -32.63
N ARG A 185 17.60 6.75 -31.96
CA ARG A 185 17.44 5.45 -32.63
C ARG A 185 16.09 5.47 -33.36
N THR A 186 16.12 5.67 -34.67
CA THR A 186 14.96 5.42 -35.54
C THR A 186 14.74 3.92 -35.65
N THR A 187 13.75 3.40 -34.93
CA THR A 187 13.14 2.10 -35.23
C THR A 187 12.10 2.30 -36.32
N GLU A 188 12.13 1.47 -37.38
CA GLU A 188 11.11 1.55 -38.43
C GLU A 188 9.70 1.26 -37.85
N PRO A 189 8.69 2.07 -38.20
CA PRO A 189 7.33 1.89 -37.68
C PRO A 189 6.67 0.66 -38.30
N VAL A 190 6.08 -0.18 -37.44
CA VAL A 190 5.23 -1.31 -37.85
C VAL A 190 3.91 -0.76 -38.44
N PRO A 191 3.40 -1.26 -39.58
CA PRO A 191 2.15 -0.78 -40.15
C PRO A 191 0.97 -1.01 -39.20
N GLY A 192 0.20 0.06 -38.91
CA GLY A 192 -1.05 -0.02 -38.15
C GLY A 192 -0.98 0.42 -36.67
N THR A 193 0.19 0.78 -36.15
CA THR A 193 0.32 1.31 -34.78
C THR A 193 0.31 2.85 -34.77
N PRO A 194 -0.45 3.49 -33.86
CA PRO A 194 -0.41 4.94 -33.70
C PRO A 194 0.94 5.38 -33.13
N VAL A 195 1.59 6.34 -33.81
CA VAL A 195 2.88 6.90 -33.42
C VAL A 195 2.68 8.29 -32.84
N TYR A 196 3.24 8.54 -31.66
CA TYR A 196 3.28 9.85 -31.05
C TYR A 196 4.54 10.61 -31.48
N VAL A 197 4.36 11.81 -32.04
CA VAL A 197 5.45 12.71 -32.41
C VAL A 197 5.40 13.91 -31.47
N GLY A 198 6.33 13.97 -30.51
CA GLY A 198 6.49 15.08 -29.59
C GLY A 198 7.76 15.88 -29.89
N GLY A 199 7.63 17.20 -30.04
CA GLY A 199 8.76 18.14 -30.08
C GLY A 199 8.72 19.07 -28.86
N GLU A 200 9.85 19.69 -28.52
CA GLU A 200 9.89 20.72 -27.48
C GLU A 200 9.00 21.92 -27.87
N PRO A 201 8.31 22.55 -26.89
CA PRO A 201 7.51 23.75 -27.14
C PRO A 201 8.33 24.85 -27.83
N GLY A 202 7.86 25.33 -28.99
CA GLY A 202 8.51 26.41 -29.74
C GLY A 202 9.49 25.98 -30.84
N THR A 203 9.64 24.68 -31.11
CA THR A 203 10.54 24.19 -32.19
C THR A 203 9.90 24.13 -33.59
N GLY A 204 8.68 24.65 -33.75
CA GLY A 204 7.96 24.68 -35.02
C GLY A 204 8.71 25.48 -36.09
N ARG A 205 9.31 24.79 -37.06
CA ARG A 205 9.73 25.39 -38.32
C ARG A 205 8.52 25.43 -39.25
N THR A 206 7.84 26.57 -39.30
CA THR A 206 6.94 26.90 -40.41
C THR A 206 7.79 27.21 -41.63
N THR A 207 7.72 26.36 -42.65
CA THR A 207 8.06 26.75 -44.03
C THR A 207 6.77 26.90 -44.81
N ALA A 208 6.64 28.03 -45.51
CA ALA A 208 5.60 28.32 -46.49
C ALA A 208 5.69 27.38 -47.70
#